data_AF-A0A941WLQ1-F1
#
_entry.id   AF-A0A941WLQ1-F1
#
_cell.length_a   1.000
_cell.length_b   1.000
_cell.length_c   1.000
_cell.angle_alpha   90.00
_cell.angle_beta   90.00
_cell.angle_gamma   90.00
#
_symmetry.space_group_name_H-M   'P 1'
#
loop_
_entity.id
_entity.type
_entity.pdbx_description
1 polymer ?
#
loop_
_entity_poly.entity_id
_entity_poly.type
_entity_poly.pdbx_seq_one_letter_code
_entity_poly.pdbx_strand_id
1 'polypeptide(L)'
;MIYKNPIFSLWLFLFVLVLTSCSSKKRVALPADFKGPKELSRLYGVRITPDDNIFLYNEGAKWLGTPHRMGGSTKRGVDCSGFVAIVFREVYGKQLARSSADMLKYNCKKVSRGKLQEGDLVFFKTGGGKKKTPNH
;
A
#
# COMPACT_ATOMS: atom_id res chain seq x y z
N MET A 1 51.76 40.03 11.08
CA MET A 1 51.11 40.13 9.76
C MET A 1 50.67 38.72 9.36
N ILE A 2 49.41 38.34 9.63
CA ILE A 2 48.93 36.96 9.43
C ILE A 2 48.43 36.82 8.00
N TYR A 3 49.14 36.04 7.19
CA TYR A 3 48.78 35.75 5.81
C TYR A 3 47.54 34.85 5.79
N LYS A 4 46.37 35.40 5.46
CA LYS A 4 45.16 34.60 5.23
C LYS A 4 45.26 33.98 3.83
N ASN A 5 45.52 32.68 3.76
CA ASN A 5 45.62 31.94 2.50
C ASN A 5 44.29 32.05 1.71
N PRO A 6 44.25 32.79 0.57
CA PRO A 6 43.01 33.06 -0.15
C PRO A 6 42.40 31.79 -0.78
N ILE A 7 43.24 30.77 -0.98
CA ILE A 7 42.86 29.46 -1.53
C ILE A 7 41.92 28.70 -0.57
N PHE A 8 42.15 28.80 0.75
CA PHE A 8 41.29 28.14 1.74
C PHE A 8 39.89 28.78 1.77
N SER A 9 39.82 30.10 1.62
CA SER A 9 38.54 30.82 1.59
C SER A 9 37.74 30.50 0.31
N LEU A 10 38.43 30.28 -0.82
CA LEU A 10 37.81 29.89 -2.08
C LEU A 10 37.22 28.46 -2.01
N TRP A 11 37.94 27.53 -1.38
CA TRP A 11 37.47 26.15 -1.16
C TRP A 11 36.28 26.08 -0.21
N LEU A 12 36.28 26.91 0.84
CA LEU A 12 35.15 27.00 1.77
C LEU A 12 33.89 27.55 1.09
N PHE A 13 34.03 28.54 0.21
CA PHE A 13 32.92 29.07 -0.59
C PHE A 13 32.37 28.03 -1.59
N LEU A 14 33.25 27.27 -2.24
CA LEU A 14 32.86 26.20 -3.16
C LEU A 14 32.10 25.07 -2.42
N PHE A 15 32.54 24.73 -1.21
CA PHE A 15 31.88 23.71 -0.37
C PHE A 15 30.47 24.16 0.08
N VAL A 16 30.28 25.43 0.42
CA VAL A 16 28.97 25.98 0.81
C VAL A 16 27.99 25.99 -0.38
N LEU A 17 28.48 26.25 -1.60
CA LEU A 17 27.65 26.20 -2.81
C LEU A 17 27.13 24.78 -3.11
N VAL A 18 27.95 23.74 -2.86
CA VAL A 18 27.55 22.33 -3.05
C VAL A 18 26.48 21.87 -2.05
N LEU A 19 26.39 22.50 -0.88
CA LEU A 19 25.38 22.16 0.15
C LEU A 19 24.00 22.78 -0.11
N THR A 20 23.83 23.62 -1.13
CA THR A 20 22.52 24.18 -1.51
C THR A 20 21.71 23.19 -2.35
N SER A 21 21.44 22.01 -1.81
CA SER A 21 20.49 21.07 -2.41
C SER A 21 19.06 21.53 -2.11
N CYS A 22 18.41 22.15 -3.10
CA CYS A 22 17.00 22.54 -2.99
C CYS A 22 16.12 21.29 -3.16
N SER A 23 15.50 20.83 -2.06
CA SER A 23 14.52 19.75 -2.10
C SER A 23 13.20 20.26 -2.71
N SER A 24 13.07 20.10 -4.03
CA SER A 24 11.81 20.38 -4.74
C SER A 24 10.79 19.29 -4.43
N LYS A 25 9.76 19.61 -3.62
CA LYS A 25 8.63 18.71 -3.36
C LYS A 25 7.76 18.65 -4.62
N LYS A 26 7.90 17.58 -5.42
CA LYS A 26 6.95 17.30 -6.51
C LYS A 26 5.55 17.15 -5.90
N ARG A 27 4.63 18.06 -6.22
CA ARG A 27 3.21 17.88 -5.92
C ARG A 27 2.63 16.90 -6.94
N VAL A 28 2.47 15.64 -6.53
CA VAL A 28 1.68 14.68 -7.31
C VAL A 28 0.22 15.10 -7.19
N ALA A 29 -0.44 15.35 -8.33
CA ALA A 29 -1.88 15.60 -8.35
C ALA A 29 -2.59 14.28 -7.99
N LEU A 30 -3.37 14.30 -6.91
CA LEU A 30 -4.18 13.16 -6.48
C LEU A 30 -5.50 13.13 -7.28
N PRO A 31 -6.06 11.95 -7.54
CA PRO A 31 -7.36 11.84 -8.19
C PRO A 31 -8.46 12.47 -7.33
N ALA A 32 -9.51 12.98 -7.97
CA ALA A 32 -10.55 13.77 -7.30
C ALA A 32 -11.33 13.00 -6.22
N ASP A 33 -11.36 11.67 -6.28
CA ASP A 33 -12.06 10.79 -5.33
C ASP A 33 -11.17 10.30 -4.16
N PHE A 34 -9.92 10.77 -4.10
CA PHE A 34 -8.94 10.40 -3.07
C PHE A 34 -9.32 10.95 -1.70
N LYS A 35 -9.46 10.04 -0.72
CA LYS A 35 -9.88 10.32 0.65
C LYS A 35 -8.66 10.44 1.56
N GLY A 36 -8.70 11.44 2.43
CA GLY A 36 -7.67 11.62 3.45
C GLY A 36 -7.78 10.62 4.62
N PRO A 37 -6.74 10.49 5.46
CA PRO A 37 -6.71 9.53 6.58
C PRO A 37 -7.89 9.64 7.54
N LYS A 38 -8.34 10.87 7.85
CA LYS A 38 -9.47 11.11 8.75
C LYS A 38 -10.80 10.62 8.19
N GLU A 39 -11.01 10.76 6.88
CA GLU A 39 -12.22 10.28 6.21
C GLU A 39 -12.20 8.75 6.11
N LEU A 40 -11.06 8.18 5.70
CA LEU A 40 -10.87 6.72 5.67
C LEU A 40 -11.05 6.10 7.06
N SER A 41 -10.54 6.74 8.12
CA SER A 41 -10.73 6.27 9.48
C SER A 41 -12.21 6.14 9.86
N ARG A 42 -13.02 7.13 9.47
CA ARG A 42 -14.48 7.12 9.69
C ARG A 42 -15.17 6.04 8.87
N LEU A 43 -14.74 5.86 7.61
CA LEU A 43 -15.30 4.90 6.68
C LEU A 43 -15.05 3.44 7.10
N TYR A 44 -13.83 3.15 7.56
CA TYR A 44 -13.43 1.81 7.99
C TYR A 44 -13.71 1.51 9.47
N GLY A 45 -13.98 2.54 10.28
CA GLY A 45 -14.16 2.38 11.74
C GLY A 45 -12.87 2.00 12.47
N VAL A 46 -11.70 2.31 11.90
CA VAL A 46 -10.38 2.04 12.49
C VAL A 46 -9.51 3.29 12.41
N ARG A 47 -8.48 3.39 13.24
CA ARG A 47 -7.55 4.52 13.22
C ARG A 47 -6.61 4.40 12.01
N ILE A 48 -6.68 5.35 11.08
CA ILE A 48 -5.79 5.49 9.93
C ILE A 48 -5.10 6.86 10.02
N THR A 49 -3.79 6.85 9.86
CA THR A 49 -2.87 7.98 9.99
C THR A 49 -2.16 8.26 8.68
N PRO A 50 -1.57 9.45 8.49
CA PRO A 50 -0.79 9.77 7.30
C PRO A 50 0.40 8.85 7.03
N ASP A 51 0.90 8.16 8.06
CA ASP A 51 2.05 7.24 7.96
C ASP A 51 1.64 5.84 7.49
N ASP A 52 0.33 5.53 7.47
CA ASP A 52 -0.19 4.27 6.95
C ASP A 52 -0.28 4.30 5.41
N ASN A 53 -0.53 3.14 4.78
CA ASN A 53 -0.65 2.98 3.35
C ASN A 53 -1.99 3.52 2.83
N ILE A 54 -2.09 4.84 2.73
CA ILE A 54 -3.32 5.54 2.31
C ILE A 54 -3.79 5.12 0.91
N PHE A 55 -2.89 4.69 0.02
CA PHE A 55 -3.27 4.18 -1.30
C PHE A 55 -4.01 2.84 -1.21
N LEU A 56 -3.54 1.93 -0.35
CA LEU A 56 -4.22 0.65 -0.08
C LEU A 56 -5.64 0.88 0.42
N TYR A 57 -5.80 1.75 1.41
CA TYR A 57 -7.12 2.07 1.98
C TYR A 57 -8.02 2.78 0.98
N ASN A 58 -7.50 3.70 0.17
CA ASN A 58 -8.30 4.34 -0.88
C ASN A 58 -8.78 3.35 -1.92
N GLU A 59 -7.91 2.44 -2.38
CA GLU A 59 -8.31 1.45 -3.38
C GLU A 59 -9.36 0.51 -2.81
N GLY A 60 -9.17 -0.01 -1.59
CA GLY A 60 -10.17 -0.82 -0.91
C GLY A 60 -11.52 -0.09 -0.77
N ALA A 61 -11.48 1.20 -0.43
CA ALA A 61 -12.68 2.00 -0.18
C ALA A 61 -13.56 2.13 -1.43
N LYS A 62 -12.98 2.13 -2.64
CA LYS A 62 -13.74 2.15 -3.90
C LYS A 62 -14.66 0.94 -4.04
N TRP A 63 -14.37 -0.19 -3.38
CA TRP A 63 -15.11 -1.44 -3.51
C TRP A 63 -16.19 -1.63 -2.44
N LEU A 64 -16.24 -0.76 -1.42
CA LEU A 64 -17.30 -0.80 -0.42
C LEU A 64 -18.68 -0.70 -1.09
N GLY A 65 -19.60 -1.56 -0.65
CA GLY A 65 -20.94 -1.69 -1.23
C GLY A 65 -21.02 -2.53 -2.52
N THR A 66 -19.89 -2.99 -3.08
CA THR A 66 -19.92 -3.91 -4.24
C THR A 66 -20.49 -5.26 -3.80
N PRO A 67 -21.52 -5.81 -4.49
CA PRO A 67 -22.09 -7.11 -4.11
C PRO A 67 -21.06 -8.24 -4.19
N HIS A 68 -21.11 -9.17 -3.24
CA HIS A 68 -20.28 -10.37 -3.33
C HIS A 68 -20.83 -11.33 -4.40
N ARG A 69 -20.00 -11.72 -5.39
CA ARG A 69 -20.35 -12.70 -6.43
C ARG A 69 -19.18 -13.63 -6.72
N MET A 70 -19.41 -14.94 -6.54
CA MET A 70 -18.40 -15.97 -6.80
C MET A 70 -17.88 -15.89 -8.25
N GLY A 71 -16.55 -15.89 -8.42
CA GLY A 71 -15.89 -15.70 -9.71
C GLY A 71 -15.85 -14.25 -10.19
N GLY A 72 -16.57 -13.33 -9.54
CA GLY A 72 -16.68 -11.93 -9.94
C GLY A 72 -15.39 -11.13 -9.76
N SER A 73 -15.20 -10.13 -10.62
CA SER A 73 -14.04 -9.22 -10.64
C SER A 73 -14.40 -7.80 -11.09
N THR A 74 -15.66 -7.39 -10.94
CA THR A 74 -16.16 -6.10 -11.44
C THR A 74 -17.02 -5.39 -10.39
N LYS A 75 -17.36 -4.12 -10.61
CA LYS A 75 -18.30 -3.38 -9.73
C LYS A 75 -19.73 -3.93 -9.74
N ARG A 76 -20.09 -4.81 -10.67
CA ARG A 76 -21.37 -5.56 -10.63
C ARG A 76 -21.34 -6.74 -9.67
N GLY A 77 -20.15 -7.15 -9.27
CA GLY A 77 -19.93 -8.13 -8.21
C GLY A 77 -18.52 -8.71 -8.24
N VAL A 78 -17.99 -8.98 -7.05
CA VAL A 78 -16.63 -9.44 -6.82
C VAL A 78 -16.60 -10.50 -5.73
N ASP A 79 -15.70 -11.47 -5.81
CA ASP A 79 -15.44 -12.38 -4.68
C ASP A 79 -14.19 -12.00 -3.89
N CYS A 80 -13.93 -12.68 -2.78
CA CYS A 80 -12.81 -12.39 -1.89
C CYS A 80 -11.46 -12.31 -2.62
N SER A 81 -11.11 -13.35 -3.37
CA SER A 81 -9.83 -13.45 -4.07
C SER A 81 -9.77 -12.53 -5.30
N GLY A 82 -10.89 -12.28 -5.97
CA GLY A 82 -10.97 -11.31 -7.06
C GLY A 82 -10.73 -9.88 -6.58
N PHE A 83 -11.31 -9.52 -5.43
CA PHE A 83 -11.07 -8.24 -4.79
C PHE A 83 -9.59 -8.04 -4.44
N VAL A 84 -8.99 -9.04 -3.77
CA VAL A 84 -7.56 -9.00 -3.40
C VAL A 84 -6.67 -8.85 -4.64
N ALA A 85 -6.91 -9.64 -5.70
CA ALA A 85 -6.12 -9.57 -6.93
C ALA A 85 -6.19 -8.19 -7.59
N ILE A 86 -7.36 -7.54 -7.55
CA ILE A 86 -7.53 -6.20 -8.11
C ILE A 86 -6.78 -5.16 -7.25
N VAL A 87 -7.02 -5.14 -5.94
CA VAL A 87 -6.36 -4.17 -5.04
C VAL A 87 -4.83 -4.28 -5.14
N PHE A 88 -4.28 -5.50 -5.17
CA PHE A 88 -2.84 -5.69 -5.29
C PHE A 88 -2.27 -5.23 -6.63
N ARG A 89 -3.04 -5.41 -7.71
CA ARG A 89 -2.63 -4.92 -9.03
C ARG A 89 -2.62 -3.40 -9.05
N GLU A 90 -3.67 -2.75 -8.55
CA GLU A 90 -3.77 -1.28 -8.61
C GLU A 90 -2.80 -0.58 -7.63
N VAL A 91 -2.59 -1.15 -6.43
CA VAL A 91 -1.76 -0.51 -5.39
C VAL A 91 -0.27 -0.85 -5.54
N TYR A 92 0.04 -2.11 -5.89
CA TYR A 92 1.43 -2.61 -5.90
C TYR A 92 1.92 -3.05 -7.28
N GLY A 93 1.08 -2.99 -8.31
CA GLY A 93 1.43 -3.52 -9.64
C GLY A 93 1.60 -5.04 -9.67
N LYS A 94 1.10 -5.78 -8.66
CA LYS A 94 1.33 -7.22 -8.52
C LYS A 94 0.16 -8.03 -9.06
N GLN A 95 0.45 -8.96 -9.96
CA GLN A 95 -0.50 -9.96 -10.42
C GLN A 95 -0.51 -11.15 -9.45
N LEU A 96 -1.66 -11.43 -8.86
CA LEU A 96 -1.87 -12.56 -7.97
C LEU A 96 -2.68 -13.65 -8.65
N ALA A 97 -2.52 -14.89 -8.19
CA ALA A 97 -3.34 -16.00 -8.63
C ALA A 97 -4.83 -15.75 -8.35
N ARG A 98 -5.74 -16.34 -9.13
CA ARG A 98 -7.17 -16.00 -9.05
C ARG A 98 -7.87 -16.57 -7.83
N SER A 99 -7.42 -17.69 -7.26
CA SER A 99 -8.04 -18.35 -6.11
C SER A 99 -7.28 -18.08 -4.81
N SER A 100 -7.96 -18.05 -3.66
CA SER A 100 -7.30 -17.86 -2.36
C SER A 100 -6.30 -18.99 -2.03
N ALA A 101 -6.60 -20.22 -2.45
CA ALA A 101 -5.69 -21.36 -2.29
C ALA A 101 -4.40 -21.20 -3.10
N ASP A 102 -4.50 -20.76 -4.36
CA ASP A 102 -3.33 -20.55 -5.21
C ASP A 102 -2.54 -19.32 -4.80
N MET A 103 -3.20 -18.25 -4.33
CA MET A 103 -2.52 -17.09 -3.76
C MET A 103 -1.64 -17.51 -2.57
N LEU A 104 -2.21 -18.26 -1.63
CA LEU A 104 -1.46 -18.76 -0.48
C LEU A 104 -0.28 -19.63 -0.91
N LYS A 105 -0.47 -20.48 -1.93
CA LYS A 105 0.54 -21.44 -2.38
C LYS A 105 1.68 -20.80 -3.18
N TYR A 106 1.38 -19.87 -4.09
CA TYR A 106 2.33 -19.39 -5.09
C TYR A 106 2.77 -17.94 -4.88
N ASN A 107 1.98 -17.12 -4.18
CA ASN A 107 2.26 -15.69 -4.04
C ASN A 107 2.64 -15.26 -2.62
N CYS A 108 2.35 -16.08 -1.60
CA CYS A 108 2.52 -15.69 -0.21
C CYS A 108 3.69 -16.40 0.49
N LYS A 109 4.26 -15.71 1.48
CA LYS A 109 5.16 -16.29 2.49
C LYS A 109 4.49 -16.16 3.85
N LYS A 110 4.72 -17.13 4.73
CA LYS A 110 4.11 -17.12 6.08
C LYS A 110 4.67 -15.98 6.92
N VAL A 111 3.78 -15.14 7.45
CA VAL A 111 4.09 -14.09 8.43
C VAL A 111 3.54 -14.50 9.80
N SER A 112 4.28 -14.24 10.87
CA SER A 112 3.80 -14.52 12.23
C SER A 112 2.81 -13.44 12.66
N ARG A 113 1.83 -13.81 13.51
CA ARG A 113 0.73 -12.90 13.90
C ARG A 113 1.21 -11.58 14.50
N GLY A 114 2.28 -11.60 15.30
CA GLY A 114 2.87 -10.40 15.91
C GLY A 114 3.72 -9.54 14.96
N LYS A 115 3.89 -9.96 13.70
CA LYS A 115 4.62 -9.24 12.66
C LYS A 115 3.74 -8.81 11.50
N LEU A 116 2.43 -8.97 11.63
CA LEU A 116 1.48 -8.57 10.58
C LEU A 116 1.58 -7.06 10.34
N GLN A 117 1.61 -6.69 9.06
CA GLN A 117 1.60 -5.32 8.59
C GLN A 117 0.44 -5.10 7.62
N GLU A 118 0.15 -3.84 7.34
CA GLU A 118 -0.80 -3.49 6.30
C GLU A 118 -0.40 -4.09 4.94
N GLY A 119 -1.38 -4.64 4.23
CA GLY A 119 -1.13 -5.37 2.99
C GLY A 119 -0.80 -6.85 3.17
N ASP A 120 -0.60 -7.36 4.39
CA ASP A 120 -0.53 -8.81 4.58
C ASP A 120 -1.90 -9.48 4.33
N LEU A 121 -1.88 -10.64 3.68
CA LEU A 121 -3.08 -11.42 3.39
C LEU A 121 -3.37 -12.40 4.52
N VAL A 122 -4.59 -12.34 5.06
CA VAL A 122 -5.08 -13.30 6.05
C VAL A 122 -6.04 -14.26 5.35
N PHE A 123 -5.73 -15.54 5.45
CA PHE A 123 -6.52 -16.61 4.83
C PHE A 123 -7.33 -17.33 5.89
N PHE A 124 -8.58 -17.66 5.56
CA PHE A 124 -9.51 -18.33 6.45
C PHE A 124 -10.05 -19.61 5.82
N LYS A 125 -10.54 -20.48 6.71
CA LYS A 125 -11.37 -21.62 6.36
C LYS A 125 -12.74 -21.43 6.99
N THR A 126 -13.71 -21.07 6.17
CA THR A 126 -15.11 -20.95 6.59
C THR A 126 -15.82 -22.29 6.33
N GLY A 127 -16.52 -22.82 7.34
CA GLY A 127 -17.25 -24.09 7.26
C GLY A 127 -16.57 -25.30 7.90
N GLY A 128 -17.36 -26.33 8.21
CA GLY A 128 -16.96 -27.48 9.04
C GLY A 128 -16.13 -28.58 8.35
N GLY A 129 -15.75 -28.42 7.08
CA GLY A 129 -15.05 -29.46 6.31
C GLY A 129 -13.61 -29.74 6.79
N LYS A 130 -13.10 -30.95 6.54
CA LYS A 130 -11.73 -31.38 6.87
C LYS A 130 -10.64 -30.86 5.92
N LYS A 131 -11.00 -30.20 4.81
CA LYS A 131 -10.02 -29.67 3.83
C LYS A 131 -9.12 -28.62 4.48
N LYS A 132 -7.81 -28.70 4.21
CA LYS A 132 -6.79 -27.75 4.70
C LYS A 132 -6.58 -26.54 3.77
N THR A 133 -7.31 -26.47 2.66
CA THR A 133 -7.23 -25.39 1.68
C THR A 133 -8.04 -24.18 2.17
N PRO A 134 -7.49 -22.95 2.12
CA PRO A 134 -8.27 -21.76 2.43
C PRO A 134 -9.38 -21.57 1.39
N ASN A 135 -10.47 -20.95 1.81
CA ASN A 135 -11.62 -20.63 0.96
C ASN A 135 -12.07 -19.16 1.08
N HIS A 136 -11.39 -18.40 1.93
CA HIS A 136 -11.53 -16.96 2.03
C HIS A 136 -10.15 -16.34 2.20
#